data_AF-A0A3D3WH90-F1
#
_entry.id   AF-A0A3D3WH90-F1
#
_cell.length_a   1.000
_cell.length_b   1.000
_cell.length_c   1.000
_cell.angle_alpha   90.00
_cell.angle_beta   90.00
_cell.angle_gamma   90.00
#
_symmetry.space_group_name_H-M   'P 1'
#
loop_
_entity.id
_entity.type
_entity.pdbx_description
1 polymer ?
#
loop_
_entity_poly.entity_id
_entity_poly.type
_entity_poly.pdbx_seq_one_letter_code
_entity_poly.pdbx_strand_id
1 'polypeptide(L)'
;AMVTEALGDSASVAASQVISSAASGHISAMGQQFDRAMTEGIAPEAIIRAGIAYFQRLFRLSCMMDNGLNPADAVSQYKPPIFFNEKPAISSQLNQWTSQKVMAALDRLGQAEKQSRSGIHSDTAVAQALLAVCQMAQRRQRA
;
A
#
# COMPACT_ATOMS: atom_id res chain seq x y z
N ALA A 1 -0.70 -30.51 1.49
CA ALA A 1 0.09 -29.26 1.48
C ALA A 1 -0.33 -28.24 0.40
N MET A 2 -1.20 -28.59 -0.57
CA MET A 2 -1.54 -27.76 -1.73
C MET A 2 -2.61 -26.66 -1.46
N VAL A 3 -3.25 -26.64 -0.28
CA VAL A 3 -4.37 -25.72 0.02
C VAL A 3 -3.90 -24.43 0.71
N THR A 4 -2.76 -24.45 1.40
CA THR A 4 -2.20 -23.28 2.09
C THR A 4 -1.58 -22.25 1.15
N GLU A 5 -1.06 -22.67 -0.01
CA GLU A 5 -0.49 -21.75 -1.00
C GLU A 5 -1.56 -20.94 -1.73
N ALA A 6 -2.70 -21.54 -2.09
CA ALA A 6 -3.80 -20.84 -2.74
C ALA A 6 -4.44 -19.77 -1.84
N LEU A 7 -4.59 -20.08 -0.54
CA LEU A 7 -5.08 -19.12 0.46
C LEU A 7 -4.10 -17.96 0.68
N GLY A 8 -2.79 -18.25 0.68
CA GLY A 8 -1.74 -17.24 0.78
C GLY A 8 -1.72 -16.28 -0.42
N ASP A 9 -1.93 -16.80 -1.63
CA ASP A 9 -1.92 -16.00 -2.85
C ASP A 9 -3.16 -15.11 -2.95
N SER A 10 -4.36 -15.64 -2.65
CA SER A 10 -5.59 -14.83 -2.58
C SER A 10 -5.50 -13.72 -1.54
N ALA A 11 -4.99 -14.01 -0.34
CA ALA A 11 -4.82 -13.01 0.70
C ALA A 11 -3.81 -11.92 0.32
N SER A 12 -2.72 -12.31 -0.35
CA SER A 12 -1.71 -11.38 -0.88
C SER A 12 -2.31 -10.46 -1.95
N VAL A 13 -3.11 -11.01 -2.87
CA VAL A 13 -3.79 -10.25 -3.92
C VAL A 13 -4.80 -9.26 -3.33
N ALA A 14 -5.67 -9.71 -2.43
CA ALA A 14 -6.66 -8.85 -1.79
C ALA A 14 -6.02 -7.71 -0.99
N ALA A 15 -4.98 -8.01 -0.18
CA ALA A 15 -4.21 -6.98 0.52
C ALA A 15 -3.56 -6.00 -0.46
N SER A 16 -2.95 -6.48 -1.54
CA SER A 16 -2.32 -5.63 -2.56
C SER A 16 -3.32 -4.70 -3.25
N GLN A 17 -4.55 -5.17 -3.51
CA GLN A 17 -5.62 -4.35 -4.07
C GLN A 17 -6.03 -3.22 -3.11
N VAL A 18 -6.28 -3.53 -1.83
CA VAL A 18 -6.60 -2.54 -0.79
C VAL A 18 -5.55 -1.45 -0.75
N ILE A 19 -4.28 -1.84 -0.69
CA ILE A 19 -3.14 -0.92 -0.60
C ILE A 19 -2.99 -0.08 -1.87
N SER A 20 -3.13 -0.67 -3.05
CA SER A 20 -3.04 0.05 -4.32
C SER A 20 -4.16 1.09 -4.45
N SER A 21 -5.39 0.75 -4.07
CA SER A 21 -6.51 1.70 -3.99
C SER A 21 -6.24 2.82 -2.99
N ALA A 22 -5.63 2.48 -1.85
CA ALA A 22 -5.26 3.46 -0.84
C ALA A 22 -4.20 4.44 -1.34
N ALA A 23 -3.14 3.94 -1.96
CA ALA A 23 -2.06 4.73 -2.56
C ALA A 23 -2.55 5.60 -3.73
N SER A 24 -3.62 5.19 -4.40
CA SER A 24 -4.24 5.96 -5.50
C SER A 24 -5.28 6.99 -5.01
N GLY A 25 -5.63 6.98 -3.72
CA GLY A 25 -6.61 7.90 -3.13
C GLY A 25 -8.07 7.53 -3.40
N HIS A 26 -8.37 6.30 -3.84
CA HIS A 26 -9.74 5.86 -4.10
C HIS A 26 -10.40 5.34 -2.82
N ILE A 27 -10.89 6.26 -1.97
CA ILE A 27 -11.46 5.93 -0.65
C ILE A 27 -12.58 4.89 -0.73
N SER A 28 -13.54 5.04 -1.65
CA SER A 28 -14.67 4.11 -1.79
C SER A 28 -14.22 2.71 -2.21
N ALA A 29 -13.29 2.62 -3.16
CA ALA A 29 -12.76 1.33 -3.61
C ALA A 29 -11.91 0.65 -2.53
N MET A 30 -11.09 1.43 -1.81
CA MET A 30 -10.30 0.95 -0.69
C MET A 30 -11.20 0.37 0.42
N GLY A 31 -12.28 1.07 0.79
CA GLY A 31 -13.23 0.59 1.80
C GLY A 31 -13.91 -0.72 1.40
N GLN A 32 -14.45 -0.79 0.17
CA GLN A 32 -15.09 -2.03 -0.33
C GLN A 32 -14.12 -3.22 -0.35
N GLN A 33 -12.88 -3.00 -0.78
CA GLN A 33 -11.86 -4.04 -0.81
C GLN A 33 -11.42 -4.45 0.60
N PHE A 34 -11.36 -3.51 1.54
CA PHE A 34 -11.03 -3.79 2.94
C PHE A 34 -12.13 -4.63 3.60
N ASP A 35 -13.39 -4.24 3.46
CA ASP A 35 -14.53 -4.99 4.00
C ASP A 35 -14.61 -6.41 3.41
N ARG A 36 -14.33 -6.53 2.11
CA ARG A 36 -14.22 -7.82 1.44
C ARG A 36 -13.08 -8.66 2.02
N ALA A 37 -11.89 -8.08 2.21
CA ALA A 37 -10.76 -8.78 2.79
C ALA A 37 -11.05 -9.27 4.22
N MET A 38 -11.76 -8.47 5.03
CA MET A 38 -12.21 -8.89 6.36
C MET A 38 -13.21 -10.05 6.27
N THR A 39 -14.16 -9.99 5.33
CA THR A 39 -15.15 -11.07 5.09
C THR A 39 -14.48 -12.37 4.63
N GLU A 40 -13.39 -12.27 3.87
CA GLU A 40 -12.56 -13.41 3.44
C GLU A 40 -11.64 -13.95 4.56
N GLY A 41 -11.68 -13.36 5.76
CA GLY A 41 -10.91 -13.80 6.93
C GLY A 41 -9.44 -13.38 6.89
N ILE A 42 -9.09 -12.40 6.06
CA ILE A 42 -7.71 -11.88 5.99
C ILE A 42 -7.44 -11.04 7.24
N ALA A 43 -6.39 -11.40 7.98
CA ALA A 43 -6.00 -10.65 9.16
C ALA A 43 -5.65 -9.17 8.80
N PRO A 44 -6.17 -8.17 9.53
CA PRO A 44 -5.83 -6.75 9.30
C PRO A 44 -4.32 -6.49 9.40
N GLU A 45 -3.63 -7.25 10.25
CA GLU A 45 -2.18 -7.18 10.36
C GLU A 45 -1.45 -7.62 9.08
N ALA A 46 -2.02 -8.56 8.31
CA ALA A 46 -1.46 -8.94 7.03
C ALA A 46 -1.59 -7.78 6.03
N ILE A 47 -2.73 -7.07 6.05
CA ILE A 47 -2.98 -5.91 5.20
C ILE A 47 -2.02 -4.76 5.55
N ILE A 48 -1.84 -4.43 6.84
CA ILE A 48 -0.93 -3.35 7.23
C ILE A 48 0.53 -3.68 6.88
N ARG A 49 0.96 -4.93 7.07
CA ARG A 49 2.31 -5.38 6.67
C ARG A 49 2.51 -5.29 5.16
N ALA A 50 1.52 -5.69 4.37
CA ALA A 50 1.54 -5.53 2.92
C ALA A 50 1.62 -4.03 2.54
N GLY A 51 0.89 -3.17 3.24
CA GLY A 51 0.96 -1.72 3.10
C GLY A 51 2.35 -1.17 3.35
N ILE A 52 2.97 -1.52 4.48
CA ILE A 52 4.33 -1.08 4.81
C ILE A 52 5.32 -1.53 3.74
N ALA A 53 5.28 -2.80 3.31
CA ALA A 53 6.16 -3.30 2.26
C ALA A 53 5.97 -2.55 0.93
N TYR A 54 4.73 -2.24 0.56
CA TYR A 54 4.40 -1.48 -0.64
C TYR A 54 4.95 -0.05 -0.59
N PHE A 55 4.75 0.66 0.51
CA PHE A 55 5.24 2.03 0.67
C PHE A 55 6.76 2.09 0.83
N GLN A 56 7.42 1.05 1.38
CA GLN A 56 8.88 0.95 1.36
C GLN A 56 9.42 0.77 -0.08
N ARG A 57 8.74 -0.04 -0.91
CA ARG A 57 9.05 -0.15 -2.34
C ARG A 57 8.86 1.22 -3.03
N LEU A 58 7.75 1.90 -2.77
CA LEU A 58 7.48 3.21 -3.34
C LEU A 58 8.54 4.24 -2.89
N PHE A 59 8.97 4.21 -1.63
CA PHE A 59 10.01 5.09 -1.11
C PHE A 59 11.33 4.93 -1.88
N ARG A 60 11.78 3.69 -2.08
CA ARG A 60 13.01 3.40 -2.83
C ARG A 60 12.94 3.94 -4.26
N LEU A 61 11.81 3.75 -4.92
CA LEU A 61 11.56 4.27 -6.27
C LEU A 61 11.54 5.80 -6.29
N SER A 62 10.86 6.44 -5.34
CA SER A 62 10.86 7.91 -5.20
C SER A 62 12.28 8.44 -4.96
N CYS A 63 13.11 7.76 -4.15
CA CYS A 63 14.52 8.14 -3.98
C CYS A 63 15.33 7.99 -5.27
N MET A 64 15.07 6.97 -6.10
CA MET A 64 15.71 6.86 -7.42
C MET A 64 15.33 8.05 -8.32
N MET A 65 14.08 8.50 -8.25
CA MET A 65 13.65 9.70 -8.96
C MET A 65 14.28 10.99 -8.43
N ASP A 66 14.45 11.10 -7.11
CA ASP A 66 15.16 12.23 -6.49
C ASP A 66 16.64 12.29 -6.94
N ASN A 67 17.22 11.15 -7.35
CA ASN A 67 18.55 11.05 -7.95
C ASN A 67 18.56 11.31 -9.48
N GLY A 68 17.45 11.77 -10.06
CA GLY A 68 17.35 12.19 -11.46
C GLY A 68 16.85 11.13 -12.44
N LEU A 69 16.44 9.94 -11.97
CA LEU A 69 15.79 8.96 -12.85
C LEU A 69 14.35 9.39 -13.15
N ASN A 70 13.87 9.12 -14.36
CA ASN A 70 12.44 9.23 -14.66
C ASN A 70 11.67 8.02 -14.07
N PRO A 71 10.34 8.09 -13.93
CA PRO A 71 9.55 7.01 -13.34
C PRO A 71 9.67 5.65 -14.05
N ALA A 72 9.77 5.65 -15.38
CA ALA A 72 9.86 4.42 -16.17
C ALA A 72 11.20 3.69 -15.97
N ASP A 73 12.28 4.46 -15.90
CA ASP A 73 13.63 3.95 -15.62
C ASP A 73 13.75 3.49 -14.18
N ALA A 74 13.18 4.23 -13.22
CA ALA A 74 13.15 3.81 -11.82
C ALA A 74 12.44 2.45 -11.67
N VAL A 75 11.27 2.27 -12.29
CA VAL A 75 10.53 1.00 -12.29
C VAL A 75 11.30 -0.13 -12.98
N SER A 76 12.04 0.18 -14.05
CA SER A 76 12.79 -0.82 -14.83
C SER A 76 14.10 -1.25 -14.14
N GLN A 77 14.77 -0.33 -13.43
CA GLN A 77 16.01 -0.59 -12.71
C GLN A 77 15.78 -1.15 -11.29
N TYR A 78 14.55 -1.05 -10.77
CA TYR A 78 14.21 -1.55 -9.45
C TYR A 78 14.35 -3.07 -9.34
N LYS A 79 15.04 -3.50 -8.28
CA LYS A 79 15.16 -4.91 -7.90
C LYS A 79 14.62 -5.10 -6.48
N PRO A 80 13.68 -6.04 -6.24
CA PRO A 80 13.13 -7.06 -7.14
C PRO A 80 12.19 -6.51 -8.23
N PRO A 81 12.04 -7.19 -9.38
CA PRO A 81 11.27 -6.68 -10.50
C PRO A 81 9.79 -6.50 -10.15
N ILE A 82 9.23 -5.38 -10.61
CA ILE A 82 7.80 -5.07 -10.48
C ILE A 82 7.03 -5.83 -11.55
N PHE A 83 5.98 -6.54 -11.16
CA PHE A 83 5.12 -7.25 -12.10
C PHE A 83 4.53 -6.30 -13.15
N PHE A 84 4.41 -6.77 -14.40
CA PHE A 84 4.02 -5.93 -15.52
C PHE A 84 2.65 -5.24 -15.32
N ASN A 85 1.74 -5.89 -14.59
CA ASN A 85 0.40 -5.38 -14.26
C ASN A 85 0.44 -4.26 -13.21
N GLU A 86 1.43 -4.23 -12.33
CA GLU A 86 1.59 -3.20 -11.29
C GLU A 86 2.31 -1.95 -11.81
N LYS A 87 3.12 -2.07 -12.87
CA LYS A 87 3.93 -0.97 -13.41
C LYS A 87 3.12 0.30 -13.70
N PRO A 88 1.96 0.25 -14.39
CA PRO A 88 1.21 1.47 -14.69
C PRO A 88 0.69 2.17 -13.43
N ALA A 89 0.22 1.39 -12.44
CA ALA A 89 -0.27 1.92 -11.18
C ALA A 89 0.86 2.57 -10.37
N ILE A 90 2.00 1.90 -10.24
CA ILE A 90 3.16 2.41 -9.51
C ILE A 90 3.73 3.66 -10.18
N SER A 91 3.86 3.67 -11.52
CA SER A 91 4.33 4.86 -12.24
C SER A 91 3.41 6.06 -12.03
N SER A 92 2.08 5.86 -12.03
CA SER A 92 1.11 6.93 -11.73
C SER A 92 1.24 7.42 -10.28
N GLN A 93 1.45 6.51 -9.34
CA GLN A 93 1.62 6.84 -7.93
C GLN A 93 2.95 7.56 -7.66
N LEU A 94 4.03 7.24 -8.37
CA LEU A 94 5.32 7.93 -8.23
C LEU A 94 5.21 9.43 -8.53
N ASN A 95 4.31 9.85 -9.43
CA ASN A 95 4.04 11.27 -9.68
C ASN A 95 3.31 11.94 -8.49
N GLN A 96 2.58 11.16 -7.69
CA GLN A 96 1.74 11.63 -6.58
C GLN A 96 2.42 11.52 -5.21
N TRP A 97 3.51 10.77 -5.13
CA TRP A 97 4.18 10.39 -3.89
C TRP A 97 5.65 10.79 -3.92
N THR A 98 5.97 11.93 -3.30
CA THR A 98 7.35 12.33 -3.02
C THR A 98 7.93 11.51 -1.88
N SER A 99 9.25 11.38 -1.82
CA SER A 99 9.96 10.64 -0.76
C SER A 99 9.51 11.06 0.66
N GLN A 100 9.40 12.37 0.91
CA GLN A 100 8.91 12.91 2.19
C GLN A 100 7.47 12.47 2.52
N LYS A 101 6.58 12.47 1.53
CA LYS A 101 5.18 12.09 1.71
C LYS A 101 5.04 10.59 1.96
N VAL A 102 5.84 9.79 1.26
CA VAL A 102 5.91 8.33 1.48
C VAL A 102 6.40 8.02 2.90
N MET A 103 7.40 8.74 3.41
CA MET A 103 7.85 8.58 4.80
C MET A 103 6.73 8.87 5.80
N ALA A 104 5.96 9.94 5.61
CA ALA A 104 4.83 10.26 6.47
C ALA A 104 3.74 9.15 6.45
N ALA A 105 3.48 8.56 5.27
CA ALA A 105 2.57 7.42 5.17
C ALA A 105 3.13 6.17 5.88
N LEU A 106 4.43 5.88 5.74
CA LEU A 106 5.08 4.77 6.43
C LEU A 106 5.02 4.90 7.95
N ASP A 107 5.24 6.10 8.49
CA ASP A 107 5.12 6.34 9.92
C ASP A 107 3.70 6.08 10.41
N ARG A 108 2.69 6.57 9.67
CA ARG A 108 1.28 6.34 10.00
C ARG A 108 0.90 4.86 9.98
N LEU A 109 1.37 4.12 8.98
CA LEU A 109 1.14 2.67 8.87
C LEU A 109 1.85 1.90 9.98
N GLY A 110 3.08 2.28 10.33
CA GLY A 110 3.84 1.65 11.41
C GLY A 110 3.25 1.89 12.81
N GLN A 111 2.70 3.09 13.06
CA GLN A 111 1.94 3.34 14.29
C GLN A 111 0.70 2.44 14.39
N ALA A 112 -0.03 2.28 13.29
CA ALA A 112 -1.20 1.42 13.24
C ALA A 112 -0.85 -0.06 13.42
N GLU A 113 0.28 -0.53 12.88
CA GLU A 113 0.77 -1.89 13.10
C GLU A 113 1.10 -2.15 14.58
N LYS A 114 1.69 -1.18 15.28
CA LYS A 114 1.93 -1.30 16.73
C LYS A 114 0.62 -1.34 17.51
N GLN A 115 -0.34 -0.51 17.10
CA GLN A 115 -1.66 -0.46 17.73
C GLN A 115 -2.47 -1.75 17.48
N SER A 116 -2.38 -2.34 16.29
CA SER A 116 -3.11 -3.58 15.97
C SER A 116 -2.64 -4.77 16.80
N ARG A 117 -1.33 -4.83 17.13
CA ARG A 117 -0.77 -5.87 18.01
C ARG A 117 -1.23 -5.75 19.47
N SER A 118 -1.77 -4.60 19.88
CA SER A 118 -2.18 -4.35 21.27
C SER A 118 -3.62 -4.83 21.59
N GLY A 119 -4.40 -5.33 20.60
CA GLY A 119 -5.68 -6.01 20.85
C GLY A 119 -6.93 -5.43 20.15
N ILE A 120 -8.10 -5.84 20.67
CA ILE A 120 -9.55 -5.79 20.28
C ILE A 120 -10.01 -4.88 19.11
N HIS A 121 -9.30 -3.81 18.76
CA HIS A 121 -9.67 -2.85 17.70
C HIS A 121 -8.65 -2.81 16.55
N SER A 122 -7.99 -3.93 16.25
CA SER A 122 -7.02 -4.07 15.15
C SER A 122 -7.57 -3.55 13.83
N ASP A 123 -8.80 -3.91 13.51
CA ASP A 123 -9.44 -3.64 12.23
C ASP A 123 -9.69 -2.14 12.08
N THR A 124 -10.16 -1.50 13.16
CA THR A 124 -10.39 -0.05 13.20
C THR A 124 -9.09 0.73 13.07
N ALA A 125 -8.03 0.30 13.76
CA ALA A 125 -6.72 0.96 13.67
C ALA A 125 -6.15 0.90 12.24
N VAL A 126 -6.25 -0.27 11.59
CA VAL A 126 -5.81 -0.46 10.20
C VAL A 126 -6.67 0.35 9.24
N ALA A 127 -8.00 0.32 9.37
CA ALA A 127 -8.90 1.11 8.53
C ALA A 127 -8.62 2.62 8.63
N GLN A 128 -8.41 3.14 9.84
CA GLN A 128 -8.06 4.55 10.06
C GLN A 128 -6.72 4.93 9.42
N ALA A 129 -5.75 4.02 9.45
CA ALA A 129 -4.46 4.24 8.80
C ALA A 129 -4.59 4.29 7.28
N LEU A 130 -5.34 3.35 6.69
CA LEU A 130 -5.60 3.31 5.25
C LEU A 130 -6.36 4.55 4.78
N LEU A 131 -7.37 5.00 5.54
CA LEU A 131 -8.08 6.25 5.26
C LEU A 131 -7.15 7.47 5.28
N ALA A 132 -6.25 7.55 6.25
CA ALA A 132 -5.27 8.63 6.32
C ALA A 132 -4.35 8.62 5.09
N VAL A 133 -3.89 7.43 4.65
CA VAL A 133 -3.08 7.27 3.43
C VAL A 133 -3.85 7.70 2.18
N CYS A 134 -5.14 7.33 2.05
CA CYS A 134 -5.98 7.81 0.95
C CYS A 134 -6.06 9.33 0.89
N GLN A 135 -6.28 9.98 2.04
CA GLN A 135 -6.36 11.43 2.10
C GLN A 135 -5.03 12.10 1.73
N MET A 136 -3.91 11.51 2.15
CA MET A 136 -2.59 11.96 1.71
C MET A 136 -2.47 11.87 0.19
N ALA A 137 -2.85 10.76 -0.44
CA ALA A 137 -2.83 10.59 -1.89
C ALA A 137 -3.64 11.70 -2.60
N GLN A 138 -4.90 11.91 -2.19
CA GLN A 138 -5.82 12.88 -2.81
C GLN A 138 -5.36 14.33 -2.73
N ARG A 139 -4.69 14.74 -1.64
CA ARG A 139 -4.27 16.14 -1.45
C ARG A 139 -3.38 16.69 -2.57
N ARG A 140 -2.69 15.82 -3.32
CA ARG A 140 -1.84 16.22 -4.46
C ARG A 140 -2.57 16.17 -5.81
N GLN A 141 -3.71 15.49 -5.91
CA GLN A 141 -4.53 15.52 -7.13
C GLN A 141 -5.34 16.82 -7.25
N ARG A 142 -5.57 17.51 -6.11
CA ARG A 142 -6.33 18.76 -6.03
C ARG A 142 -5.48 20.02 -6.06
N ALA A 143 -4.15 19.89 -6.00
CA ALA A 143 -3.18 20.99 -6.00
C ALA A 143 -2.46 21.02 -7.34
#